data_AF-A0A6N7Y3T4-F1
#
_entry.id   AF-A0A6N7Y3T4-F1
#
_cell.length_a   1.000
_cell.length_b   1.000
_cell.length_c   1.000
_cell.angle_alpha   90.00
_cell.angle_beta   90.00
_cell.angle_gamma   90.00
#
_symmetry.space_group_name_H-M   'P 1'
#
loop_
_entity.id
_entity.type
_entity.pdbx_description
1 polymer ?
#
loop_
_entity_poly.entity_id
_entity_poly.type
_entity_poly.pdbx_seq_one_letter_code
_entity_poly.pdbx_strand_id
1 'polypeptide(L)' 'MIHVNMVKGDYVYEQWDTESFKAMYEKFKELEELGYEMVNEEHGPLNVYFHFKKEGCEEIVVTLMCF' A
#
# COMPACT_ATOMS: atom_id res chain seq x y z
N MET A 1 12.85 -6.50 27.38
CA MET A 1 13.90 -5.48 27.16
C MET A 1 13.62 -4.89 25.79
N ILE A 2 13.00 -3.71 25.75
CA ILE A 2 12.59 -3.06 24.51
C ILE A 2 13.77 -2.19 24.07
N HIS A 3 14.33 -2.48 22.89
CA HIS A 3 15.31 -1.60 22.26
C HIS A 3 14.58 -0.66 21.30
N VAL A 4 14.41 0.60 21.71
CA VAL A 4 14.02 1.70 20.83
C VAL A 4 15.30 2.44 20.45
N ASN A 5 15.73 2.31 19.19
CA ASN A 5 16.76 3.18 18.62
C ASN A 5 16.05 4.40 18.00
N MET A 6 16.01 5.51 18.75
CA MET A 6 15.70 6.83 18.21
C MET A 6 16.97 7.43 17.59
N VAL A 7 17.02 7.54 16.26
CA VAL A 7 18.01 8.37 15.57
C VAL A 7 17.34 9.69 15.23
N LYS A 8 17.80 10.78 15.87
CA LYS A 8 17.45 12.17 15.52
C LYS A 8 17.95 12.48 14.10
N GLY A 9 17.04 12.87 13.21
CA GLY A 9 17.31 13.44 11.90
C GLY A 9 16.05 14.16 11.40
N ASP A 10 16.22 15.23 10.64
CA ASP A 10 15.19 16.18 10.16
C ASP A 10 14.15 15.57 9.21
N TYR A 11 13.31 14.65 9.68
CA TYR A 11 12.19 14.16 8.89
C TYR A 11 11.04 15.17 8.99
N VAL A 12 10.91 15.99 7.95
CA VAL A 12 9.61 16.56 7.59
C VAL A 12 8.72 15.36 7.28
N TYR A 13 7.72 15.12 8.11
CA TYR A 13 6.66 14.17 7.80
C TYR A 13 5.80 14.80 6.70
N GLU A 14 6.21 14.69 5.43
CA GLU A 14 5.25 14.73 4.33
C GLU A 14 4.40 13.49 4.46
N GLN A 15 3.39 13.61 5.32
CA GLN A 15 2.29 12.69 5.39
C GLN A 15 1.58 12.78 4.03
N TRP A 16 2.00 11.91 3.10
CA TRP A 16 1.16 11.43 2.01
C TRP A 16 0.93 12.50 0.94
N ASP A 17 1.80 12.60 -0.05
CA ASP A 17 1.47 13.46 -1.20
C ASP A 17 0.21 12.92 -1.90
N THR A 18 -0.61 13.86 -2.38
CA THR A 18 -1.87 13.52 -3.06
C THR A 18 -1.62 12.66 -4.30
N GLU A 19 -0.41 12.72 -4.85
CA GLU A 19 0.00 12.03 -6.06
C GLU A 19 0.14 10.52 -5.86
N SER A 20 0.75 10.07 -4.75
CA SER A 20 0.91 8.66 -4.42
C SER A 20 -0.44 7.99 -4.17
N PHE A 21 -1.36 8.69 -3.49
CA PHE A 21 -2.75 8.23 -3.32
C PHE A 21 -3.47 8.13 -4.65
N LYS A 22 -3.34 9.16 -5.48
CA LYS A 22 -3.97 9.17 -6.81
C LYS A 22 -3.45 8.03 -7.67
N ALA A 23 -2.14 7.78 -7.68
CA ALA A 23 -1.52 6.68 -8.41
C ALA A 23 -2.01 5.31 -7.92
N MET A 24 -2.17 5.14 -6.60
CA MET A 24 -2.76 3.93 -6.01
C MET A 24 -4.20 3.73 -6.48
N TYR A 25 -5.05 4.77 -6.41
CA TYR A 25 -6.44 4.69 -6.87
C TYR A 25 -6.56 4.44 -8.38
N GLU A 26 -5.70 5.06 -9.19
CA GLU A 26 -5.61 4.78 -10.63
C GLU A 26 -5.24 3.32 -10.87
N LYS A 27 -4.32 2.75 -10.08
CA LYS A 27 -3.96 1.34 -10.18
C LYS A 27 -5.09 0.40 -9.77
N PHE A 28 -5.85 0.74 -8.72
CA PHE A 28 -7.03 -0.05 -8.33
C PHE A 28 -8.06 -0.06 -9.45
N LYS A 29 -8.35 1.10 -10.04
CA LYS A 29 -9.28 1.22 -11.16
C LYS A 29 -8.82 0.40 -12.38
N GLU A 30 -7.54 0.44 -12.70
CA GLU A 30 -6.97 -0.40 -13.78
C GLU A 30 -7.19 -1.89 -13.51
N LEU A 31 -6.97 -2.34 -12.27
CA LEU A 31 -7.17 -3.73 -11.87
C LEU A 31 -8.65 -4.13 -11.93
N GLU A 32 -9.56 -3.27 -11.47
CA GLU A 32 -11.00 -3.46 -11.56
C GLU A 32 -11.46 -3.56 -13.03
N GLU A 33 -10.99 -2.67 -13.91
CA GLU A 33 -11.28 -2.70 -15.36
C GLU A 33 -10.75 -3.98 -16.02
N LEU A 34 -9.65 -4.54 -15.51
CA LEU A 34 -9.10 -5.83 -15.93
C LEU A 34 -9.84 -7.04 -15.32
N GLY A 35 -10.82 -6.80 -14.43
CA GLY A 35 -11.64 -7.82 -13.78
C GLY A 35 -11.00 -8.48 -12.57
N TYR A 36 -10.05 -7.81 -11.91
CA TYR A 36 -9.57 -8.20 -10.59
C TYR A 36 -10.45 -7.59 -9.51
N GLU A 37 -10.67 -8.33 -8.43
CA GLU A 37 -11.42 -7.88 -7.25
C GLU A 37 -10.48 -7.81 -6.05
N MET A 38 -10.65 -6.79 -5.20
CA MET A 38 -9.92 -6.71 -3.94
C MET A 38 -10.48 -7.73 -2.96
N VAL A 39 -9.64 -8.63 -2.46
CA VAL A 39 -10.04 -9.76 -1.60
C VAL A 39 -9.51 -9.68 -0.17
N ASN A 40 -8.45 -8.90 0.06
CA ASN A 40 -7.87 -8.72 1.39
C ASN A 40 -7.12 -7.38 1.52
N GLU A 41 -7.03 -6.89 2.74
CA GLU A 41 -6.21 -5.75 3.13
C GLU A 41 -5.42 -6.12 4.40
N GLU A 42 -4.10 -6.00 4.32
CA GLU A 42 -3.21 -6.31 5.45
C GLU A 42 -2.43 -5.07 5.88
N HIS A 43 -2.38 -4.82 7.19
CA HIS A 43 -1.65 -3.70 7.77
C HIS A 43 -0.37 -4.19 8.44
N GLY A 44 0.76 -3.78 7.89
CA GLY A 44 2.06 -3.86 8.53
C GLY A 44 2.39 -2.59 9.34
N PRO A 45 3.46 -2.61 10.15
CA PRO A 45 3.89 -1.45 10.92
C PRO A 45 4.22 -0.21 10.08
N LEU A 46 4.59 -0.41 8.81
CA LEU A 46 5.07 0.63 7.89
C LEU A 46 4.45 0.50 6.49
N ASN A 47 3.50 -0.40 6.27
CA ASN A 47 2.92 -0.65 4.94
C ASN A 47 1.46 -1.08 5.08
N VAL A 48 0.66 -0.82 4.04
CA VAL A 48 -0.63 -1.47 3.79
C VAL A 48 -0.52 -2.26 2.49
N TYR A 49 -1.00 -3.49 2.52
CA TYR A 49 -1.00 -4.41 1.39
C TYR A 49 -2.44 -4.66 0.95
N PHE A 50 -2.76 -4.36 -0.31
CA PHE A 50 -4.06 -4.56 -0.91
C PHE A 50 -3.96 -5.73 -1.90
N HIS A 51 -4.69 -6.80 -1.63
CA HIS A 51 -4.63 -8.03 -2.42
C HIS A 51 -5.77 -8.09 -3.41
N PHE A 52 -5.43 -8.33 -4.67
CA PHE A 52 -6.35 -8.40 -5.79
C PHE A 52 -6.30 -9.78 -6.44
N LYS A 53 -7.47 -10.35 -6.75
CA LYS A 53 -7.57 -11.67 -7.37
C LYS A 53 -8.56 -11.67 -8.51
N LYS A 54 -8.24 -12.46 -9.52
CA LYS A 54 -9.12 -12.79 -10.65
C LYS A 54 -9.13 -14.31 -10.82
N GLU A 55 -10.30 -14.88 -11.10
CA GLU A 55 -10.42 -16.32 -11.30
C GLU A 55 -9.48 -16.80 -12.42
N GLY A 56 -8.68 -17.83 -12.12
CA GLY A 56 -7.68 -18.38 -13.06
C GLY A 56 -6.41 -17.53 -13.23
N CYS A 57 -6.21 -16.48 -12.43
CA CYS A 57 -4.99 -15.67 -12.42
C CYS A 57 -4.29 -15.73 -11.06
N GLU A 58 -3.00 -15.38 -11.05
CA GLU A 58 -2.22 -15.17 -9.82
C GLU A 58 -2.71 -13.93 -9.07
N GLU A 59 -2.48 -13.91 -7.76
CA GLU A 59 -2.81 -12.77 -6.90
C GLU A 59 -1.85 -11.60 -7.17
N ILE A 60 -2.39 -10.39 -7.20
CA ILE A 60 -1.62 -9.14 -7.32
C ILE A 60 -1.69 -8.41 -5.99
N VAL A 61 -0.55 -7.99 -5.47
CA VAL A 61 -0.48 -7.20 -4.22
C VAL A 61 -0.02 -5.78 -4.54
N VAL A 62 -0.88 -4.81 -4.27
CA VAL A 62 -0.52 -3.38 -4.31
C VAL A 62 -0.09 -2.98 -2.91
N THR A 63 1.16 -2.52 -2.77
CA THR A 63 1.70 -2.10 -1.48
C THR A 63 1.74 -0.59 -1.41
N LEU A 64 1.15 -0.03 -0.37
CA LEU A 64 1.33 1.36 0.01
C LEU A 64 2.25 1.44 1.22
N MET A 65 3.32 2.21 1.11
CA MET A 65 4.28 2.40 2.19
C MET A 65 3.84 3.57 3.08
N CYS A 66 3.68 3.31 4.37
CA CYS A 66 3.26 4.26 5.39
C CYS A 66 4.48 4.72 6.20
N PHE A 67 5.06 5.85 5.81
CA PHE A 67 6.06 6.59 6.58
C PHE A 67 5.55 8.00 6.89
#